data_AF-A0A9P5SBI7-F1
#
_entry.id   AF-A0A9P5SBI7-F1
#
_cell.length_a   1.000
_cell.length_b   1.000
_cell.length_c   1.000
_cell.angle_alpha   90.00
_cell.angle_beta   90.00
_cell.angle_gamma   90.00
#
_symmetry.space_group_name_H-M   'P 1'
#
loop_
_entity.id
_entity.type
_entity.pdbx_description
1 polymer ?
#
loop_
_entity_poly.entity_id
_entity_poly.type
_entity_poly.pdbx_seq_one_letter_code
_entity_poly.pdbx_strand_id
1 'polypeptide(L)'
;MTCRNCSIIPSYILKDIAVSSNVPQDACDIATKSLAHTAAIHHARTSAQGKDFGSSAALGTSSAAEPTTKPLRRKIYDSHQKGFDDLPGILVFSEDDNAASPQNLDDKSVKNVHEHFQKIFDIYLNVFKRNSYDGKGAMLVLSIHFDGDPNPGYDDAFWLPASDPKRSQWGF
;
A
#
# COMPACT_ATOMS: atom_id res chain seq x y z
N MET A 1 5.48 18.72 -8.08
CA MET A 1 4.53 18.55 -6.96
C MET A 1 4.91 17.29 -6.23
N THR A 2 5.52 17.39 -5.04
CA THR A 2 5.69 16.24 -4.16
C THR A 2 4.31 15.87 -3.62
N CYS A 3 3.87 14.64 -3.84
CA CYS A 3 2.62 14.16 -3.24
C CYS A 3 2.82 14.14 -1.72
N ARG A 4 2.27 15.15 -1.05
CA ARG A 4 2.42 15.38 0.39
C ARG A 4 1.46 14.57 1.24
N ASN A 5 0.57 13.78 0.65
CA ASN A 5 -0.38 12.90 1.33
C ASN A 5 -0.39 11.57 0.58
N CYS A 6 0.14 10.49 1.17
CA CYS A 6 -0.22 9.15 0.69
C CYS A 6 -0.66 8.29 1.88
N SER A 7 -1.72 8.79 2.50
CA SER A 7 -2.66 8.02 3.27
C SER A 7 -4.03 8.29 2.63
N ILE A 8 -4.96 7.35 2.69
CA ILE A 8 -6.29 7.53 2.08
C ILE A 8 -7.08 8.53 2.91
N ILE A 9 -6.99 8.46 4.24
CA ILE A 9 -7.67 9.35 5.17
C ILE A 9 -6.81 10.61 5.41
N PRO A 10 -7.25 11.81 5.01
CA PRO A 10 -6.53 13.03 5.30
C PRO A 10 -6.32 13.23 6.81
N SER A 11 -5.12 13.66 7.21
CA SER A 11 -4.77 13.77 8.64
C SER A 11 -5.66 14.73 9.43
N TYR A 12 -6.34 15.69 8.80
CA TYR A 12 -7.27 16.56 9.54
C TYR A 12 -8.50 15.78 10.03
N ILE A 13 -8.99 14.79 9.27
CA ILE A 13 -10.12 13.94 9.68
C ILE A 13 -9.73 13.13 10.92
N LEU A 14 -8.55 12.50 10.92
CA LEU A 14 -8.07 11.75 12.08
C LEU A 14 -7.82 12.66 13.29
N LYS A 15 -7.36 13.91 13.09
CA LYS A 15 -7.21 14.89 14.17
C LYS A 15 -8.55 15.25 14.79
N ASP A 16 -9.57 15.48 13.97
CA ASP A 16 -10.91 15.81 14.44
C ASP A 16 -11.51 14.64 15.23
N ILE A 17 -11.31 13.39 14.79
CA ILE A 17 -11.73 12.18 15.53
C ILE A 17 -10.99 12.08 16.85
N ALA A 18 -9.66 12.23 16.85
CA ALA A 18 -8.80 12.07 18.04
C ALA A 18 -9.17 13.00 19.22
N VAL A 19 -9.81 14.13 18.96
CA VAL A 19 -10.21 15.11 19.99
C VAL A 19 -11.72 15.21 20.18
N SER A 20 -12.49 14.38 19.47
CA SER A 20 -13.95 14.47 19.47
C SER A 20 -14.55 13.88 20.74
N SER A 21 -15.46 14.62 21.37
CA SER A 21 -16.31 14.11 22.46
C SER A 21 -17.52 13.30 21.96
N ASN A 22 -17.72 13.23 20.64
CA ASN A 22 -18.90 12.62 20.01
C ASN A 22 -18.63 11.19 19.53
N VAL A 23 -17.43 10.66 19.74
CA VAL A 23 -17.04 9.30 19.38
C VAL A 23 -16.55 8.53 20.62
N PRO A 24 -16.62 7.20 20.61
CA PRO A 24 -16.02 6.37 21.65
C PRO A 24 -14.52 6.65 21.85
N GLN A 25 -14.01 6.48 23.08
CA GLN A 25 -12.61 6.80 23.41
C GLN A 25 -11.61 5.92 22.63
N ASP A 26 -11.95 4.65 22.39
CA ASP A 26 -11.16 3.75 21.57
C ASP A 26 -10.99 4.26 20.13
N ALA A 27 -12.03 4.88 19.55
CA ALA A 27 -11.91 5.53 18.24
C ALA A 27 -10.95 6.75 18.27
N CYS A 28 -10.97 7.53 19.35
CA CYS A 28 -10.00 8.62 19.54
C CYS A 28 -8.56 8.09 19.63
N ASP A 29 -8.36 6.99 20.34
CA ASP A 29 -7.05 6.36 20.55
C ASP A 29 -6.52 5.77 19.23
N ILE A 30 -7.37 5.06 18.46
CA ILE A 30 -7.02 4.53 17.13
C ILE A 30 -6.70 5.66 16.15
N ALA A 31 -7.47 6.76 16.16
CA ALA A 31 -7.19 7.91 15.31
C ALA A 31 -5.85 8.58 15.66
N THR A 32 -5.54 8.69 16.96
CA THR A 32 -4.25 9.21 17.45
C THR A 32 -3.08 8.31 17.00
N LYS A 33 -3.26 7.00 17.09
CA LYS A 33 -2.28 6.02 16.61
C LYS A 33 -2.09 6.12 15.09
N SER A 34 -3.18 6.16 14.33
CA SER A 34 -3.18 6.31 12.87
C SER A 34 -2.50 7.60 12.41
N LEU A 35 -2.64 8.70 13.15
CA LEU A 35 -1.90 9.93 12.92
C LEU A 35 -0.39 9.76 13.09
N ALA A 36 0.05 9.04 14.12
CA ALA A 36 1.47 8.76 14.35
C ALA A 36 2.06 7.94 13.19
N HIS A 37 1.35 6.90 12.72
CA HIS A 37 1.76 6.14 11.54
C HIS A 37 1.81 7.00 10.28
N THR A 38 0.78 7.81 10.04
CA THR A 38 0.73 8.72 8.90
C THR A 38 1.94 9.66 8.89
N ALA A 39 2.30 10.22 10.06
CA ALA A 39 3.48 11.07 10.20
C ALA A 39 4.78 10.30 9.93
N ALA A 40 4.93 9.08 10.45
CA ALA A 40 6.09 8.22 10.21
C ALA A 40 6.26 7.87 8.72
N ILE A 41 5.17 7.51 8.05
CA ILE A 41 5.15 7.24 6.61
C ILE A 41 5.56 8.50 5.84
N HIS A 42 5.02 9.66 6.21
CA HIS A 42 5.40 10.92 5.59
C HIS A 42 6.89 11.20 5.71
N HIS A 43 7.44 11.01 6.91
CA HIS A 43 8.86 11.18 7.17
C HIS A 43 9.73 10.20 6.36
N ALA A 44 9.34 8.93 6.29
CA ALA A 44 10.03 7.92 5.49
C ALA A 44 10.08 8.31 3.99
N ARG A 45 8.96 8.83 3.46
CA ARG A 45 8.88 9.28 2.05
C ARG A 45 9.75 10.49 1.77
N THR A 46 9.69 11.53 2.61
CA THR A 46 10.49 12.75 2.40
C THR A 46 11.98 12.43 2.48
N SER A 47 12.37 11.50 3.35
CA SER A 47 13.75 11.03 3.48
C SER A 47 14.21 10.22 2.27
N ALA A 48 13.34 9.40 1.67
CA ALA A 48 13.64 8.65 0.46
C ALA A 48 13.67 9.53 -0.81
N GLN A 49 12.74 10.49 -0.93
CA GLN A 49 12.66 11.40 -2.08
C GLN A 49 13.85 12.38 -2.18
N GLY A 50 14.53 12.66 -1.07
CA GLY A 50 15.75 13.47 -1.05
C GLY A 50 16.94 12.86 -1.80
N LYS A 51 16.85 11.59 -2.24
CA LYS A 51 17.94 10.90 -2.94
C LYS A 51 17.73 10.72 -4.44
N ASP A 52 16.49 10.67 -4.95
CA ASP A 52 16.24 10.22 -6.34
C ASP A 52 15.17 11.00 -7.13
N PHE A 53 14.56 12.07 -6.61
CA PHE A 53 13.58 12.86 -7.38
C PHE A 53 14.20 14.03 -8.18
N GLY A 54 15.35 13.77 -8.81
CA GLY A 54 15.90 14.62 -9.86
C GLY A 54 15.15 14.37 -11.18
N SER A 55 14.26 15.29 -11.53
CA SER A 55 13.66 15.45 -12.87
C SER A 55 13.04 14.20 -13.53
N SER A 56 11.74 13.99 -13.29
CA SER A 56 10.87 13.37 -14.31
C SER A 56 9.85 14.40 -14.77
N ALA A 57 10.36 15.48 -15.35
CA ALA A 57 9.60 16.36 -16.22
C ALA A 57 10.04 16.08 -17.67
N ALA A 58 9.80 14.87 -18.12
CA ALA A 58 9.72 14.57 -19.54
C ALA A 58 8.37 13.87 -19.74
N LEU A 59 7.38 14.64 -20.18
CA LEU A 59 6.37 14.09 -21.09
C LEU A 59 7.13 13.68 -22.35
N GLY A 60 7.81 12.53 -22.29
CA GLY A 60 8.34 11.88 -23.47
C GLY A 60 7.13 11.41 -24.27
N THR A 61 6.98 11.94 -25.48
CA THR A 61 6.29 11.25 -26.57
C THR A 61 6.89 9.86 -26.66
N SER A 62 6.30 8.90 -25.94
CA SER A 62 6.69 7.51 -26.07
C SER A 62 6.24 7.08 -27.45
N SER A 63 7.22 6.90 -28.33
CA SER A 63 7.10 5.87 -29.37
C SER A 63 6.49 4.64 -28.71
N ALA A 64 5.43 4.10 -29.30
CA ALA A 64 4.66 3.00 -28.76
C ALA A 64 5.56 1.76 -28.65
N ALA A 65 6.25 1.61 -27.52
CA ALA A 65 6.78 0.33 -27.10
C ALA A 65 5.55 -0.55 -26.83
N GLU A 66 5.50 -1.73 -27.43
CA GLU A 66 4.41 -2.67 -27.15
C GLU A 66 4.31 -2.88 -25.63
N PRO A 67 3.09 -2.82 -25.06
CA PRO A 67 2.91 -3.09 -23.65
C PRO A 67 3.49 -4.46 -23.34
N THR A 68 4.46 -4.52 -22.44
CA THR A 68 4.95 -5.81 -21.93
C THR A 68 3.74 -6.57 -21.39
N THR A 69 3.44 -7.74 -21.95
CA THR A 69 2.25 -8.54 -21.62
C THR A 69 2.43 -9.41 -20.39
N LYS A 70 3.39 -9.07 -19.51
CA LYS A 70 3.64 -9.89 -18.32
C LYS A 70 2.38 -9.90 -17.45
N PRO A 71 1.99 -11.08 -16.94
CA PRO A 71 0.82 -11.20 -16.08
C PRO A 71 1.01 -10.38 -14.80
N LEU A 72 -0.11 -10.10 -14.12
CA LEU A 72 -0.08 -9.55 -12.77
C LEU A 72 0.82 -10.41 -11.89
N ARG A 73 1.72 -9.75 -11.15
CA ARG A 73 2.52 -10.41 -10.11
C ARG A 73 2.26 -9.71 -8.80
N ARG A 74 1.81 -10.48 -7.81
CA ARG A 74 1.44 -9.98 -6.49
C ARG A 74 1.90 -10.95 -5.41
N LYS A 75 2.30 -10.37 -4.28
CA LYS A 75 2.48 -11.05 -2.99
C LYS A 75 1.63 -10.36 -1.94
N ILE A 76 0.84 -11.15 -1.21
CA ILE A 76 0.02 -10.70 -0.08
C ILE A 76 0.62 -11.29 1.19
N TYR A 77 0.83 -10.44 2.19
CA TYR A 77 1.40 -10.78 3.48
C TYR A 77 0.43 -10.41 4.61
N ASP A 78 0.35 -11.24 5.65
CA ASP A 78 -0.29 -10.89 6.92
C ASP A 78 0.75 -10.29 7.86
N SER A 79 0.51 -9.05 8.30
CA SER A 79 1.37 -8.34 9.24
C SER A 79 1.18 -8.80 10.68
N HIS A 80 0.19 -9.66 10.96
CA HIS A 80 -0.16 -10.14 12.29
C HIS A 80 -0.29 -9.02 13.32
N GLN A 81 -0.95 -7.92 12.91
CA GLN A 81 -1.17 -6.75 13.76
C GLN A 81 0.13 -6.07 14.22
N LYS A 82 1.24 -6.26 13.51
CA LYS A 82 2.53 -5.63 13.80
C LYS A 82 2.76 -4.36 13.00
N GLY A 83 3.65 -3.52 13.52
CA GLY A 83 3.97 -2.19 12.99
C GLY A 83 5.02 -2.21 11.88
N PHE A 84 5.60 -1.04 11.59
CA PHE A 84 6.51 -0.86 10.45
C PHE A 84 7.76 -1.75 10.46
N ASP A 85 8.30 -2.05 11.64
CA ASP A 85 9.55 -2.81 11.77
C ASP A 85 9.40 -4.28 11.37
N ASP A 86 8.17 -4.79 11.34
CA ASP A 86 7.83 -6.18 11.05
C ASP A 86 7.28 -6.39 9.62
N LEU A 87 7.12 -5.29 8.86
CA LEU A 87 6.67 -5.39 7.47
C LEU A 87 7.71 -6.12 6.59
N PRO A 88 7.28 -6.94 5.60
CA PRO A 88 5.90 -7.10 5.13
C PRO A 88 5.05 -8.08 5.95
N GLY A 89 5.63 -8.84 6.88
CA GLY A 89 4.96 -9.92 7.62
C GLY A 89 5.13 -11.31 6.98
N ILE A 90 4.15 -12.19 7.19
CA ILE A 90 4.17 -13.58 6.71
C ILE A 90 3.46 -13.69 5.37
N LEU A 91 4.10 -14.31 4.37
CA LEU A 91 3.51 -14.50 3.04
C LEU A 91 2.29 -15.43 3.13
N VAL A 92 1.13 -14.94 2.71
CA VAL A 92 -0.13 -15.72 2.70
C VAL A 92 -0.62 -16.04 1.29
N PHE A 93 -0.16 -15.32 0.27
CA PHE A 93 -0.48 -15.56 -1.14
C PHE A 93 0.61 -15.03 -2.09
N SER A 94 0.88 -15.73 -3.19
CA SER A 94 1.80 -15.31 -4.25
C SER A 94 1.34 -15.86 -5.61
N GLU A 95 1.47 -15.06 -6.68
CA GLU A 95 1.23 -15.52 -8.06
C GLU A 95 2.43 -16.32 -8.62
N ASP A 96 3.65 -15.99 -8.18
CA ASP A 96 4.90 -16.53 -8.75
C ASP A 96 5.39 -17.77 -8.00
N ASP A 97 5.00 -17.91 -6.74
CA ASP A 97 5.38 -19.02 -5.88
C ASP A 97 4.12 -19.84 -5.64
N ASN A 98 4.14 -21.16 -5.86
CA ASN A 98 3.03 -22.09 -5.58
C ASN A 98 2.59 -22.14 -4.08
N ALA A 99 2.95 -21.12 -3.29
CA ALA A 99 2.47 -20.81 -1.94
C ALA A 99 0.98 -20.43 -1.89
N ALA A 100 0.24 -20.58 -2.99
CA ALA A 100 -1.21 -20.51 -3.01
C ALA A 100 -1.80 -21.89 -2.64
N SER A 101 -1.90 -22.19 -1.35
CA SER A 101 -2.97 -23.11 -0.95
C SER A 101 -4.25 -22.27 -0.77
N PRO A 102 -5.38 -22.63 -1.40
CA PRO A 102 -6.68 -21.97 -1.23
C PRO A 102 -7.18 -21.86 0.22
N GLN A 103 -6.46 -22.47 1.16
CA GLN A 103 -6.73 -22.51 2.60
C GLN A 103 -6.68 -21.12 3.27
N ASN A 104 -6.00 -20.13 2.69
CA ASN A 104 -5.92 -18.77 3.23
C ASN A 104 -6.96 -17.79 2.64
N LEU A 105 -7.86 -18.24 1.75
CA LEU A 105 -8.92 -17.40 1.17
C LEU A 105 -10.14 -17.20 2.08
N ASP A 106 -10.16 -17.86 3.24
CA ASP A 106 -11.19 -17.64 4.26
C ASP A 106 -11.07 -16.25 4.90
N ASP A 107 -9.88 -15.65 4.84
CA ASP A 107 -9.69 -14.26 5.24
C ASP A 107 -10.25 -13.29 4.18
N LYS A 108 -11.24 -12.51 4.62
CA LYS A 108 -11.89 -11.47 3.80
C LYS A 108 -10.88 -10.43 3.31
N SER A 109 -9.86 -10.10 4.10
CA SER A 109 -8.81 -9.13 3.73
C SER A 109 -8.00 -9.63 2.53
N VAL A 110 -7.55 -10.89 2.57
CA VAL A 110 -6.86 -11.53 1.44
C VAL A 110 -7.74 -11.52 0.20
N LYS A 111 -9.01 -11.94 0.32
CA LYS A 111 -9.96 -11.96 -0.80
C LYS A 111 -10.19 -10.57 -1.40
N ASN A 112 -10.43 -9.57 -0.56
CA ASN A 112 -10.66 -8.19 -1.01
C ASN A 112 -9.45 -7.62 -1.74
N VAL A 113 -8.25 -7.79 -1.17
CA VAL A 113 -7.01 -7.34 -1.80
C VAL A 113 -6.76 -8.10 -3.09
N HIS A 114 -7.02 -9.41 -3.12
CA HIS A 114 -6.89 -10.23 -4.32
C HIS A 114 -7.81 -9.73 -5.46
N GLU A 115 -9.10 -9.56 -5.20
CA GLU A 115 -10.07 -9.15 -6.21
C GLU A 115 -9.90 -7.71 -6.69
N HIS A 116 -9.69 -6.76 -5.78
CA HIS A 116 -9.62 -5.34 -6.16
C HIS A 116 -8.33 -4.98 -6.87
N PHE A 117 -7.18 -5.54 -6.47
CA PHE A 117 -5.92 -5.28 -7.18
C PHE A 117 -5.88 -5.90 -8.57
N GLN A 118 -6.62 -7.00 -8.81
CA GLN A 118 -6.81 -7.51 -10.17
C GLN A 118 -7.53 -6.47 -11.05
N LYS A 119 -8.66 -5.94 -10.57
CA LYS A 119 -9.43 -4.92 -11.31
C LYS A 119 -8.61 -3.66 -11.57
N ILE A 120 -7.82 -3.21 -10.59
CA ILE A 120 -6.92 -2.05 -10.74
C ILE A 120 -5.86 -2.34 -11.80
N PHE A 121 -5.21 -3.51 -11.73
CA PHE A 121 -4.22 -3.91 -12.73
C PHE A 121 -4.82 -3.94 -14.14
N ASP A 122 -6.03 -4.50 -14.30
CA ASP A 122 -6.72 -4.58 -15.59
C ASP A 122 -7.03 -3.19 -16.16
N ILE A 123 -7.41 -2.22 -15.33
CA ILE A 123 -7.61 -0.83 -15.77
C ILE A 123 -6.29 -0.26 -16.29
N TYR A 124 -5.20 -0.37 -15.52
CA TYR A 124 -3.89 0.16 -15.93
C TYR A 124 -3.35 -0.50 -17.20
N LEU A 125 -3.48 -1.82 -17.31
CA LEU A 125 -3.00 -2.56 -18.48
C LEU A 125 -3.87 -2.31 -19.71
N ASN A 126 -5.19 -2.42 -19.58
CA ASN A 126 -6.08 -2.43 -20.74
C ASN A 126 -6.43 -1.02 -21.24
N VAL A 127 -6.63 -0.07 -20.33
CA VAL A 127 -7.00 1.31 -20.67
C VAL A 127 -5.76 2.17 -20.90
N PHE A 128 -4.84 2.16 -19.93
CA PHE A 128 -3.65 3.03 -19.97
C PHE A 128 -2.43 2.41 -20.64
N LYS A 129 -2.53 1.14 -21.09
CA LYS A 129 -1.42 0.39 -21.69
C LYS A 129 -0.16 0.39 -20.82
N ARG A 130 -0.35 0.41 -19.50
CA ARG A 130 0.71 0.49 -18.50
C ARG A 130 0.76 -0.81 -17.69
N ASN A 131 1.87 -1.52 -17.78
CA ASN A 131 2.06 -2.75 -16.99
C ASN A 131 2.53 -2.42 -15.57
N SER A 132 1.64 -2.55 -14.58
CA SER A 132 1.89 -2.26 -13.16
C SER A 132 2.21 -0.79 -12.85
N TYR A 133 2.55 -0.49 -11.60
CA TYR A 133 2.79 0.88 -11.13
C TYR A 133 4.06 1.51 -11.67
N ASP A 134 4.95 0.77 -12.35
CA ASP A 134 6.19 1.29 -12.95
C ASP A 134 6.18 1.24 -14.49
N GLY A 135 5.12 0.67 -15.10
CA GLY A 135 5.03 0.45 -16.53
C GLY A 135 5.88 -0.73 -17.06
N LYS A 136 6.60 -1.44 -16.19
CA LYS A 136 7.53 -2.53 -16.54
C LYS A 136 7.18 -3.87 -15.88
N GLY A 137 6.01 -3.97 -15.24
CA GLY A 137 5.55 -5.18 -14.56
C GLY A 137 6.18 -5.38 -13.18
N ALA A 138 6.35 -4.30 -12.42
CA ALA A 138 6.73 -4.39 -11.02
C ALA A 138 5.77 -5.30 -10.22
N MET A 139 6.36 -6.04 -9.27
CA MET A 139 5.65 -6.86 -8.30
C MET A 139 4.83 -5.97 -7.36
N LEU A 140 3.57 -6.34 -7.11
CA LEU A 140 2.73 -5.71 -6.09
C LEU A 140 2.93 -6.41 -4.75
N VAL A 141 3.48 -5.70 -3.76
CA VAL A 141 3.63 -6.20 -2.38
C VAL A 141 2.55 -5.56 -1.53
N LEU A 142 1.73 -6.38 -0.87
CA LEU A 142 0.54 -5.95 -0.14
C LEU A 142 0.57 -6.58 1.26
N SER A 143 0.51 -5.77 2.31
CA SER A 143 0.54 -6.21 3.71
C SER A 143 -0.79 -5.85 4.36
N ILE A 144 -1.54 -6.85 4.80
CA ILE A 144 -2.83 -6.70 5.49
C ILE A 144 -2.66 -6.81 7.00
N HIS A 145 -3.70 -6.44 7.75
CA HIS A 145 -3.75 -6.49 9.22
C HIS A 145 -2.59 -5.70 9.86
N PHE A 146 -2.30 -4.53 9.31
CA PHE A 146 -1.27 -3.66 9.84
C PHE A 146 -1.65 -3.13 11.23
N ASP A 147 -0.71 -3.26 12.15
CA ASP A 147 -0.70 -2.69 13.50
C ASP A 147 -2.05 -2.66 14.24
N GLY A 148 -2.43 -3.75 14.91
CA GLY A 148 -3.76 -3.93 15.51
C GLY A 148 -3.79 -4.64 16.87
N ASP A 149 -2.71 -4.56 17.64
CA ASP A 149 -2.58 -5.28 18.91
C ASP A 149 -2.76 -4.31 20.11
N PRO A 150 -3.78 -4.49 20.99
CA PRO A 150 -4.82 -5.53 21.02
C PRO A 150 -6.12 -5.19 20.27
N ASN A 151 -6.24 -3.98 19.71
CA ASN A 151 -7.43 -3.48 18.99
C ASN A 151 -7.08 -3.21 17.52
N PRO A 152 -8.01 -3.37 16.55
CA PRO A 152 -7.77 -3.01 15.15
C PRO A 152 -7.19 -1.59 15.10
N GLY A 153 -5.94 -1.45 14.67
CA GLY A 153 -5.10 -0.36 15.16
C GLY A 153 -4.57 0.55 14.07
N TYR A 154 -5.18 0.49 12.88
CA TYR A 154 -4.91 1.44 11.82
C TYR A 154 -6.16 1.69 10.98
N ASP A 155 -6.70 2.92 11.06
CA ASP A 155 -7.91 3.37 10.35
C ASP A 155 -7.57 4.05 9.02
N ASP A 156 -6.59 3.53 8.29
CA ASP A 156 -6.18 4.09 7.00
C ASP A 156 -5.51 3.01 6.15
N ALA A 157 -5.06 3.36 4.95
CA ALA A 157 -4.16 2.54 4.14
C ALA A 157 -3.10 3.43 3.51
N PHE A 158 -1.94 2.87 3.19
CA PHE A 158 -0.81 3.66 2.68
C PHE A 158 0.03 2.92 1.64
N TRP A 159 0.72 3.70 0.82
CA TRP A 159 1.77 3.21 -0.08
C TRP A 159 3.16 3.59 0.42
N LEU A 160 3.95 2.66 0.95
CA LEU A 160 5.31 2.96 1.38
C LEU A 160 6.29 2.75 0.20
N PRO A 161 6.86 3.82 -0.39
CA PRO A 161 7.92 3.67 -1.38
C PRO A 161 9.21 3.27 -0.66
N ALA A 162 9.93 2.32 -1.24
CA ALA A 162 11.28 1.97 -0.83
C ALA A 162 12.28 2.37 -1.93
N SER A 163 13.54 2.59 -1.54
CA SER A 163 14.63 2.85 -2.50
C SER A 163 14.86 1.67 -3.44
N ASP A 164 14.60 0.44 -2.97
CA ASP A 164 14.42 -0.73 -3.83
C ASP A 164 12.93 -0.84 -4.23
N PRO A 165 12.57 -0.70 -5.51
CA PRO A 165 11.19 -0.85 -5.98
C PRO A 165 10.54 -2.17 -5.56
N LYS A 166 11.34 -3.24 -5.41
CA LYS A 166 10.86 -4.55 -4.96
C LYS A 166 10.38 -4.57 -3.51
N ARG A 167 10.69 -3.52 -2.73
CA ARG A 167 10.28 -3.34 -1.34
C ARG A 167 9.19 -2.28 -1.18
N SER A 168 8.74 -1.66 -2.28
CA SER A 168 7.62 -0.73 -2.22
C SER A 168 6.33 -1.52 -2.05
N GLN A 169 5.50 -1.12 -1.09
CA GLN A 169 4.37 -1.94 -0.65
C GLN A 169 3.16 -1.11 -0.20
N TRP A 170 1.99 -1.71 -0.30
CA TRP A 170 0.77 -1.23 0.35
C TRP A 170 0.62 -1.83 1.75
N GLY A 171 0.21 -1.01 2.71
CA GLY A 171 -0.22 -1.45 4.04
C GLY A 171 -1.70 -1.13 4.26
N PHE A 172 -2.44 -2.07 4.86
CA PHE A 172 -3.86 -1.97 5.24
C PHE A 172 -4.04 -2.36 6.70
#